data_AF-A0A6J3LY81-F1
#
_entry.id   AF-A0A6J3LY81-F1
#
_cell.length_a   1.000
_cell.length_b   1.000
_cell.length_c   1.000
_cell.angle_alpha   90.00
_cell.angle_beta   90.00
_cell.angle_gamma   90.00
#
_symmetry.space_group_name_H-M   'P 1'
#
loop_
_entity.id
_entity.type
_entity.pdbx_description
1 polymer ?
#
loop_
_entity_poly.entity_id
_entity_poly.type
_entity_poly.pdbx_seq_one_letter_code
_entity_poly.pdbx_strand_id
1 'polypeptide(L)'
;MKTSALQLLSTLALLLATVWAEPSDDLRNLTNSCLNVADSLTLSLNDTSAKNTSDLVQYVMYEVGASMANLGCDTSTQHVPRMNITNTTSVAEFDDTYLDYAASLGELSHAVIARGRIFHQEMNLPVVVALQGLASAVYYYGRCLRNGNFISQGATIRTWTAGSDIVEAQTAWDKNLNYPGRRRRARRANDRK
;
A
#
# COMPACT_ATOMS: atom_id res chain seq x y z
N MET A 1 10.97 -5.88 -28.63
CA MET A 1 10.29 -5.28 -27.46
C MET A 1 10.81 -3.84 -27.34
N LYS A 2 10.00 -2.86 -27.73
CA LYS A 2 10.35 -1.44 -27.61
C LYS A 2 9.86 -0.97 -26.24
N THR A 3 10.74 -0.98 -25.25
CA THR A 3 10.51 -0.25 -24.01
C THR A 3 10.65 1.24 -24.34
N SER A 4 9.53 1.94 -24.30
CA SER A 4 9.45 3.36 -24.64
C SER A 4 10.33 4.15 -23.66
N ALA A 5 11.24 4.97 -24.19
CA ALA A 5 12.11 5.86 -23.41
C ALA A 5 11.35 6.76 -22.42
N LEU A 6 10.04 6.94 -22.62
CA LEU A 6 9.11 7.62 -21.72
C LEU A 6 8.92 6.90 -20.36
N GLN A 7 8.97 5.56 -20.30
CA GLN A 7 8.89 4.82 -19.04
C GLN A 7 10.20 4.84 -18.24
N LEU A 8 11.33 5.05 -18.93
CA LEU A 8 12.63 5.24 -18.28
C LEU A 8 12.79 6.68 -17.78
N LEU A 9 12.18 7.66 -18.45
CA LEU A 9 12.22 9.06 -18.00
C LEU A 9 11.37 9.31 -16.75
N SER A 10 10.27 8.58 -16.55
CA SER A 10 9.47 8.70 -15.32
C SER A 10 10.14 8.05 -14.10
N THR A 11 10.94 7.00 -14.29
CA THR A 11 11.66 6.32 -13.20
C THR A 11 12.99 7.00 -12.86
N LEU A 12 13.62 7.71 -13.80
CA LEU A 12 14.91 8.39 -13.57
C LEU A 12 14.78 9.80 -12.96
N ALA A 13 13.61 10.45 -13.08
CA ALA A 13 13.39 11.78 -12.52
C ALA A 13 13.24 11.79 -10.99
N LEU A 14 13.02 10.64 -10.35
CA LEU A 14 12.78 10.54 -8.91
C LEU A 14 14.05 10.38 -8.04
N LEU A 15 15.25 10.33 -8.63
CA LEU A 15 16.48 10.09 -7.86
C LEU A 15 17.23 11.38 -7.43
N LEU A 16 16.74 12.57 -7.80
CA LEU A 16 17.45 13.84 -7.59
C LEU A 16 16.51 14.96 -7.15
N ALA A 17 15.86 14.78 -6.01
CA ALA A 17 15.31 15.90 -5.23
C ALA A 17 15.20 15.50 -3.75
N THR A 18 16.33 15.39 -3.05
CA THR A 18 16.33 15.51 -1.57
C THR A 18 16.20 17.00 -1.22
N VAL A 19 15.07 17.61 -1.60
CA VAL A 19 14.51 18.70 -0.81
C VAL A 19 13.85 17.99 0.36
N TRP A 20 14.10 18.45 1.59
CA TRP A 20 13.38 17.97 2.77
C TRP A 20 11.90 18.31 2.56
N ALA A 21 11.13 17.41 1.96
CA ALA A 21 9.70 17.59 1.79
C ALA A 21 9.07 17.71 3.18
N GLU A 22 8.09 18.61 3.33
CA GLU A 22 7.38 18.70 4.59
C GLU A 22 6.70 17.34 4.87
N PRO A 23 6.73 16.84 6.13
CA PRO A 23 6.09 15.58 6.50
C PRO A 23 4.63 15.42 6.04
N SER A 24 3.89 16.53 5.97
CA SER A 24 2.52 16.58 5.47
C SER A 24 2.43 16.37 3.96
N ASP A 25 3.38 16.89 3.17
CA ASP A 25 3.45 16.64 1.74
C ASP A 25 3.82 15.19 1.43
N ASP A 26 4.70 14.59 2.23
CA ASP A 26 4.98 13.15 2.15
C ASP A 26 3.71 12.33 2.39
N LEU A 27 2.90 12.65 3.40
CA LEU A 27 1.62 11.96 3.64
C LEU A 27 0.61 12.16 2.51
N ARG A 28 0.55 13.35 1.91
CA ARG A 28 -0.30 13.60 0.72
C ARG A 28 0.17 12.76 -0.47
N ASN A 29 1.47 12.66 -0.68
CA ASN A 29 2.05 11.82 -1.72
C ASN A 29 1.73 10.34 -1.47
N LEU A 30 1.85 9.86 -0.22
CA LEU A 30 1.45 8.51 0.16
C LEU A 30 -0.04 8.25 -0.10
N THR A 31 -0.89 9.21 0.25
CA THR A 31 -2.34 9.14 0.01
C THR A 31 -2.62 9.00 -1.49
N ASN A 32 -2.01 9.86 -2.31
CA ASN A 32 -2.14 9.82 -3.76
C ASN A 32 -1.62 8.49 -4.34
N SER A 33 -0.50 7.98 -3.86
CA SER A 33 0.04 6.69 -4.29
C SER A 33 -0.91 5.53 -3.98
N CYS A 34 -1.51 5.51 -2.78
CA CYS A 34 -2.51 4.50 -2.42
C CYS A 34 -3.74 4.58 -3.32
N LEU A 35 -4.28 5.77 -3.53
CA LEU A 35 -5.46 6.00 -4.37
C LEU A 35 -5.18 5.66 -5.84
N ASN A 36 -4.05 6.08 -6.40
CA ASN A 36 -3.67 5.76 -7.78
C ASN A 36 -3.54 4.25 -8.02
N VAL A 37 -2.96 3.52 -7.05
CA VAL A 37 -2.90 2.07 -7.12
C VAL A 37 -4.29 1.44 -6.98
N ALA A 38 -5.10 1.92 -6.03
CA ALA A 38 -6.47 1.45 -5.85
C ALA A 38 -7.31 1.62 -7.13
N ASP A 39 -7.21 2.78 -7.77
CA ASP A 39 -7.89 3.09 -9.04
C ASP A 39 -7.39 2.19 -10.17
N SER A 40 -6.06 2.02 -10.31
CA SER A 40 -5.46 1.13 -11.31
C SER A 40 -5.98 -0.31 -11.17
N LEU A 41 -6.05 -0.81 -9.93
CA LEU A 41 -6.57 -2.15 -9.65
C LEU A 41 -8.08 -2.24 -9.89
N THR A 42 -8.84 -1.23 -9.49
CA THR A 42 -10.30 -1.19 -9.67
C THR A 42 -10.69 -1.14 -11.14
N LEU A 43 -10.04 -0.28 -11.93
CA LEU A 43 -10.24 -0.21 -13.39
C LEU A 43 -9.88 -1.54 -14.07
N SER A 44 -8.96 -2.30 -13.48
CA SER A 44 -8.54 -3.59 -14.02
C SER A 44 -9.48 -4.76 -13.70
N LEU A 45 -10.52 -4.61 -12.86
CA LEU A 45 -11.33 -5.74 -12.38
C LEU A 45 -12.00 -6.56 -13.48
N ASN A 46 -12.27 -5.97 -14.65
CA ASN A 46 -12.82 -6.70 -15.79
C ASN A 46 -11.75 -7.42 -16.66
N ASP A 47 -10.47 -7.23 -16.35
CA ASP A 47 -9.34 -7.79 -17.09
C ASP A 47 -8.69 -8.94 -16.32
N THR A 48 -8.58 -10.11 -16.93
CA THR A 48 -7.98 -11.30 -16.31
C THR A 48 -6.45 -11.37 -16.44
N SER A 49 -5.83 -10.48 -17.21
CA SER A 49 -4.37 -10.44 -17.40
C SER A 49 -3.63 -10.15 -16.09
N ALA A 50 -2.36 -10.54 -16.02
CA ALA A 50 -1.51 -10.18 -14.89
C ALA A 50 -1.36 -8.65 -14.84
N LYS A 51 -1.73 -8.04 -13.70
CA LYS A 51 -1.67 -6.59 -13.49
C LYS A 51 -0.46 -6.16 -12.68
N ASN A 52 0.38 -7.12 -12.30
CA ASN A 52 1.50 -6.92 -11.40
C ASN A 52 1.03 -6.24 -10.11
N THR A 53 -0.05 -6.77 -9.53
CA THR A 53 -0.57 -6.36 -8.23
C THR A 53 0.54 -6.37 -7.18
N SER A 54 1.46 -7.34 -7.23
CA SER A 54 2.64 -7.37 -6.36
C SER A 54 3.50 -6.11 -6.48
N ASP A 55 3.76 -5.65 -7.71
CA ASP A 55 4.66 -4.52 -7.98
C ASP A 55 3.98 -3.21 -7.56
N LEU A 56 2.67 -3.10 -7.78
CA LEU A 56 1.88 -1.94 -7.36
C LEU A 56 1.81 -1.83 -5.82
N VAL A 57 1.64 -2.96 -5.12
CA VAL A 57 1.66 -2.98 -3.64
C VAL A 57 3.07 -2.72 -3.11
N GLN A 58 4.10 -3.30 -3.73
CA GLN A 58 5.50 -3.02 -3.37
C GLN A 58 5.87 -1.56 -3.58
N TYR A 59 5.38 -0.92 -4.64
CA TYR A 59 5.57 0.51 -4.87
C TYR A 59 5.10 1.32 -3.67
N VAL A 60 3.87 1.10 -3.18
CA VAL A 60 3.35 1.78 -1.99
C VAL A 60 4.20 1.46 -0.75
N MET A 61 4.60 0.20 -0.56
CA MET A 61 5.48 -0.19 0.55
C MET A 61 6.81 0.58 0.52
N TYR A 62 7.43 0.76 -0.65
CA TYR A 62 8.66 1.53 -0.79
C TYR A 62 8.47 3.01 -0.49
N GLU A 63 7.36 3.61 -0.93
CA GLU A 63 7.02 4.99 -0.61
C GLU A 63 6.84 5.19 0.92
N VAL A 64 6.17 4.26 1.61
CA VAL A 64 6.05 4.30 3.09
C VAL A 64 7.44 4.22 3.73
N GLY A 65 8.31 3.35 3.23
CA GLY A 65 9.69 3.24 3.70
C GLY A 65 10.52 4.51 3.48
N ALA A 66 10.35 5.16 2.33
CA ALA A 66 11.01 6.43 2.01
C ALA A 66 10.52 7.56 2.94
N SER A 67 9.21 7.69 3.16
CA SER A 67 8.66 8.66 4.11
C SER A 67 9.15 8.39 5.54
N MET A 68 9.21 7.12 5.95
CA MET A 68 9.78 6.73 7.25
C MET A 68 11.24 7.17 7.38
N ALA A 69 12.05 7.01 6.34
CA ALA A 69 13.44 7.47 6.31
C ALA A 69 13.54 9.00 6.40
N ASN A 70 12.67 9.74 5.68
CA ASN A 70 12.61 11.20 5.71
C ASN A 70 12.29 11.73 7.13
N LEU A 71 11.43 11.04 7.86
CA LEU A 71 11.10 11.37 9.26
C LEU A 71 12.23 11.03 10.26
N GLY A 72 13.30 10.37 9.82
CA GLY A 72 14.38 9.91 10.69
C GLY A 72 13.98 8.73 11.58
N CYS A 73 12.99 7.94 11.16
CA CYS A 73 12.46 6.79 11.89
C CYS A 73 13.28 5.50 11.71
N ASP A 74 14.49 5.57 11.16
CA ASP A 74 15.32 4.37 10.92
C ASP A 74 15.75 3.69 12.23
N THR A 75 15.61 2.37 12.24
CA THR A 75 15.87 1.42 13.32
C THR A 75 17.30 1.38 13.89
N SER A 76 18.27 2.11 13.32
CA SER A 76 19.69 1.94 13.64
C SER A 76 20.28 2.94 14.65
N THR A 77 19.60 4.03 14.98
CA THR A 77 20.06 4.97 16.02
C THR A 77 18.89 5.51 16.83
N GLN A 78 19.11 5.84 18.11
CA GLN A 78 18.15 6.57 18.96
C GLN A 78 17.86 7.97 18.39
N HIS A 79 17.21 8.06 17.22
CA HIS A 79 16.69 9.29 16.68
C HIS A 79 15.20 9.35 17.00
N VAL A 80 14.84 10.32 17.84
CA VAL A 80 13.47 10.78 17.94
C VAL A 80 13.10 11.32 16.55
N PRO A 81 11.96 10.93 15.95
CA PRO A 81 11.58 11.42 14.64
C PRO A 81 11.63 12.94 14.60
N ARG A 82 12.35 13.47 13.62
CA ARG A 82 12.62 14.91 13.49
C ARG A 82 11.64 15.48 12.48
N MET A 83 10.48 15.93 12.94
CA MET A 83 9.75 16.90 12.15
C MET A 83 10.44 18.25 12.28
N ASN A 84 10.97 18.75 11.17
CA ASN A 84 11.28 20.16 11.07
C ASN A 84 9.95 20.92 10.90
N ILE A 85 9.22 21.12 12.00
CA ILE A 85 8.01 21.95 12.01
C ILE A 85 8.47 23.41 11.90
N THR A 86 8.93 23.82 10.73
CA THR A 86 9.17 25.22 10.41
C THR A 86 7.84 25.88 10.08
N ASN A 87 7.09 26.28 11.12
CA ASN A 87 6.06 27.33 11.11
C ASN A 87 4.75 27.19 10.28
N THR A 88 4.45 26.09 9.58
CA THR A 88 3.24 26.05 8.70
C THR A 88 2.23 24.94 8.97
N THR A 89 2.59 23.80 9.55
CA THR A 89 1.64 22.69 9.80
C THR A 89 1.47 22.44 11.29
N SER A 90 0.27 22.65 11.81
CA SER A 90 -0.09 22.29 13.19
C SER A 90 -0.16 20.77 13.37
N VAL A 91 0.02 20.29 14.61
CA VAL A 91 -0.16 18.86 14.93
C VAL A 91 -1.54 18.35 14.50
N ALA A 92 -2.57 19.20 14.58
CA ALA A 92 -3.92 18.86 14.15
C ALA A 92 -4.00 18.65 12.63
N GLU A 93 -3.43 19.55 11.82
CA GLU A 93 -3.40 19.41 10.35
C GLU A 93 -2.57 18.21 9.89
N PHE A 94 -1.48 17.90 10.61
CA PHE A 94 -0.71 16.69 10.35
C PHE A 94 -1.53 15.43 10.67
N ASP A 95 -2.25 15.41 11.79
CA ASP A 95 -3.13 14.30 12.19
C ASP A 95 -4.24 14.08 11.16
N ASP A 96 -4.88 15.14 10.67
CA ASP A 96 -5.89 15.08 9.61
C ASP A 96 -5.30 14.48 8.32
N THR A 97 -4.12 14.95 7.89
CA THR A 97 -3.45 14.43 6.70
C THR A 97 -3.05 12.94 6.88
N TYR A 98 -2.69 12.55 8.10
CA TYR A 98 -2.39 11.15 8.42
C TYR A 98 -3.64 10.27 8.40
N LEU A 99 -4.79 10.79 8.85
CA LEU A 99 -6.07 10.09 8.80
C LEU A 99 -6.51 9.86 7.35
N ASP A 100 -6.29 10.83 6.45
CA ASP A 100 -6.53 10.68 5.01
C ASP A 100 -5.66 9.58 4.40
N TYR A 101 -4.37 9.56 4.75
CA TYR A 101 -3.48 8.47 4.38
C TYR A 101 -3.97 7.11 4.88
N ALA A 102 -4.35 7.01 6.17
CA ALA A 102 -4.86 5.76 6.74
C ALA A 102 -6.17 5.30 6.05
N ALA A 103 -7.04 6.22 5.66
CA ALA A 103 -8.25 5.91 4.90
C ALA A 103 -7.90 5.38 3.49
N SER A 104 -6.93 6.00 2.81
CA SER A 104 -6.49 5.56 1.47
C SER A 104 -5.89 4.15 1.46
N LEU A 105 -5.28 3.70 2.55
CA LEU A 105 -4.83 2.31 2.72
C LEU A 105 -6.01 1.32 2.77
N GLY A 106 -7.14 1.74 3.35
CA GLY A 106 -8.39 0.97 3.33
C GLY A 106 -8.93 0.80 1.92
N GLU A 107 -8.95 1.89 1.14
CA GLU A 107 -9.35 1.86 -0.29
C GLU A 107 -8.43 0.96 -1.13
N LEU A 108 -7.11 1.08 -0.94
CA LEU A 108 -6.14 0.17 -1.54
C LEU A 108 -6.42 -1.29 -1.18
N SER A 109 -6.67 -1.57 0.10
CA SER A 109 -6.95 -2.92 0.60
C SER A 109 -8.23 -3.48 -0.03
N HIS A 110 -9.30 -2.68 -0.11
CA HIS A 110 -10.53 -3.06 -0.78
C HIS A 110 -10.33 -3.39 -2.26
N ALA A 111 -9.56 -2.57 -2.99
CA ALA A 111 -9.24 -2.82 -4.39
C ALA A 111 -8.43 -4.11 -4.58
N VAL A 112 -7.44 -4.35 -3.71
CA VAL A 112 -6.64 -5.60 -3.73
C VAL A 112 -7.51 -6.81 -3.37
N ILE A 113 -8.42 -6.70 -2.39
CA ILE A 113 -9.38 -7.76 -2.05
C ILE A 113 -10.27 -8.07 -3.24
N ALA A 114 -10.85 -7.05 -3.89
CA ALA A 114 -11.71 -7.22 -5.05
C ALA A 114 -10.96 -7.95 -6.18
N ARG A 115 -9.70 -7.57 -6.43
CA ARG A 115 -8.83 -8.21 -7.41
C ARG A 115 -8.53 -9.68 -7.08
N GLY A 116 -8.24 -9.99 -5.81
CA GLY A 116 -7.95 -11.36 -5.37
C GLY A 116 -9.17 -12.28 -5.35
N ARG A 117 -10.39 -11.71 -5.33
CA ARG A 117 -11.66 -12.48 -5.34
C ARG A 117 -12.14 -12.85 -6.75
N ILE A 118 -11.58 -12.27 -7.79
CA ILE A 118 -11.90 -12.59 -9.18
C ILE A 118 -10.87 -13.55 -9.79
N PHE A 119 -11.14 -14.07 -10.99
CA PHE A 119 -10.15 -14.88 -11.69
C PHE A 119 -9.05 -13.99 -12.29
N HIS A 120 -7.78 -14.34 -12.04
CA HIS A 120 -6.63 -13.63 -12.57
C HIS A 120 -5.52 -14.60 -12.99
N GLN A 121 -4.62 -14.16 -13.86
CA GLN A 121 -3.46 -14.96 -14.29
C GLN A 121 -2.22 -14.78 -13.39
N GLU A 122 -2.24 -13.76 -12.52
CA GLU A 122 -1.13 -13.42 -11.65
C GLU A 122 -0.90 -14.48 -10.56
N MET A 123 0.36 -14.74 -10.21
CA MET A 123 0.72 -15.64 -9.12
C MET A 123 0.37 -15.00 -7.77
N ASN A 124 -0.26 -15.77 -6.88
CA ASN A 124 -0.72 -15.24 -5.59
C ASN A 124 0.43 -14.95 -4.61
N LEU A 125 1.46 -15.79 -4.59
CA LEU A 125 2.52 -15.71 -3.58
C LEU A 125 3.26 -14.36 -3.58
N PRO A 126 3.70 -13.80 -4.74
CA PRO A 126 4.29 -12.45 -4.77
C PRO A 126 3.39 -11.36 -4.18
N VAL A 127 2.08 -11.44 -4.41
CA VAL A 127 1.11 -10.45 -3.90
C VAL A 127 0.98 -10.57 -2.38
N VAL A 128 0.89 -11.79 -1.86
CA VAL A 128 0.84 -12.03 -0.40
C VAL A 128 2.11 -11.50 0.28
N VAL A 129 3.29 -11.76 -0.29
CA VAL A 129 4.57 -11.25 0.24
C VAL A 129 4.62 -9.72 0.21
N ALA A 130 4.16 -9.10 -0.87
CA ALA A 130 4.08 -7.64 -0.97
C ALA A 130 3.16 -7.04 0.10
N LEU A 131 1.99 -7.65 0.34
CA LEU A 131 1.04 -7.22 1.35
C LEU A 131 1.57 -7.39 2.78
N GLN A 132 2.33 -8.46 3.06
CA GLN A 132 3.01 -8.64 4.35
C GLN A 132 4.07 -7.55 4.60
N GLY A 133 4.83 -7.22 3.55
CA GLY A 133 5.79 -6.12 3.58
C GLY A 133 5.12 -4.78 3.84
N LEU A 134 4.03 -4.48 3.11
CA LEU A 134 3.24 -3.26 3.31
C LEU A 134 2.66 -3.17 4.74
N ALA A 135 2.05 -4.25 5.24
CA ALA A 135 1.52 -4.28 6.61
C ALA A 135 2.59 -3.99 7.66
N SER A 136 3.79 -4.55 7.49
CA SER A 136 4.94 -4.30 8.36
C SER A 136 5.39 -2.85 8.28
N ALA A 137 5.52 -2.29 7.07
CA ALA A 137 5.92 -0.91 6.85
C ALA A 137 4.93 0.08 7.50
N VAL A 138 3.63 -0.10 7.29
CA VAL A 138 2.57 0.72 7.90
C VAL A 138 2.62 0.64 9.43
N TYR A 139 2.83 -0.55 9.99
CA TYR A 139 2.96 -0.74 11.43
C TYR A 139 4.16 0.03 12.00
N TYR A 140 5.34 -0.09 11.40
CA TYR A 140 6.53 0.64 11.85
C TYR A 140 6.39 2.14 11.68
N TYR A 141 5.77 2.59 10.59
CA TYR A 141 5.50 4.00 10.32
C TYR A 141 4.59 4.62 11.38
N GLY A 142 3.43 4.01 11.66
CA GLY A 142 2.52 4.46 12.71
C GLY A 142 3.15 4.40 14.10
N ARG A 143 3.95 3.37 14.39
CA ARG A 143 4.70 3.29 15.66
C ARG A 143 5.70 4.43 15.79
N CYS A 144 6.43 4.76 14.72
CA CYS A 144 7.39 5.85 14.77
C CYS A 144 6.69 7.20 15.04
N LEU A 145 5.66 7.51 14.26
CA LEU A 145 4.90 8.75 14.42
C LEU A 145 4.28 8.86 15.81
N ARG A 146 3.75 7.76 16.35
CA ARG A 146 3.23 7.72 17.72
C ARG A 146 4.31 7.97 18.76
N ASN A 147 5.50 7.36 18.62
CA ASN A 147 6.62 7.58 19.55
C ASN A 147 7.11 9.05 19.51
N GLY A 148 6.97 9.71 18.37
CA GLY A 148 7.22 11.14 18.21
C GLY A 148 6.10 12.06 18.72
N ASN A 149 4.99 11.51 19.23
CA ASN A 149 3.76 12.24 19.56
C ASN A 149 3.21 13.08 18.38
N PHE A 150 3.40 12.60 17.15
CA PHE A 150 2.98 13.31 15.94
C PHE A 150 1.57 12.97 15.49
N ILE A 151 1.05 11.83 15.92
CA ILE A 151 -0.31 11.40 15.62
C ILE A 151 -1.08 11.16 16.91
N SER A 152 -2.39 11.39 16.83
CA SER A 152 -3.30 11.15 17.95
C SER A 152 -3.52 9.65 18.19
N GLN A 153 -4.16 9.35 19.32
CA GLN A 153 -4.64 8.00 19.59
C GLN A 153 -5.69 7.56 18.56
N GLY A 154 -6.52 8.48 18.05
CA GLY A 154 -7.51 8.21 17.01
C GLY A 154 -6.84 7.76 15.70
N ALA A 155 -5.81 8.49 15.28
CA ALA A 155 -4.98 8.12 14.15
C ALA A 155 -4.33 6.74 14.32
N THR A 156 -3.80 6.44 15.52
CA THR A 156 -3.23 5.11 15.81
C THR A 156 -4.25 3.97 15.62
N ILE A 157 -5.50 4.17 16.06
CA ILE A 157 -6.58 3.17 15.89
C ILE A 157 -6.90 2.99 14.41
N ARG A 158 -6.90 4.07 13.62
CA ARG A 158 -7.10 4.00 12.16
C ARG A 158 -5.95 3.26 11.48
N THR A 159 -4.71 3.44 11.90
CA THR A 159 -3.57 2.64 11.42
C THR A 159 -3.77 1.15 11.64
N TRP A 160 -4.27 0.75 12.82
CA TRP A 160 -4.55 -0.66 13.11
C TRP A 160 -5.71 -1.22 12.29
N THR A 161 -6.72 -0.39 12.04
CA THR A 161 -7.85 -0.76 11.16
C THR A 161 -7.33 -1.00 9.74
N ALA A 162 -6.59 -0.05 9.17
CA ALA A 162 -5.97 -0.21 7.86
C ALA A 162 -5.03 -1.43 7.78
N GLY A 163 -4.24 -1.69 8.84
CA GLY A 163 -3.42 -2.90 8.94
C GLY A 163 -4.23 -4.19 8.91
N SER A 164 -5.41 -4.19 9.53
CA SER A 164 -6.34 -5.32 9.50
C SER A 164 -6.93 -5.53 8.11
N ASP A 165 -7.24 -4.44 7.40
CA ASP A 165 -7.74 -4.49 6.01
C ASP A 165 -6.68 -5.06 5.06
N ILE A 166 -5.40 -4.69 5.24
CA ILE A 166 -4.28 -5.26 4.48
C ILE A 166 -4.14 -6.76 4.76
N VAL A 167 -4.34 -7.19 6.01
CA VAL A 167 -4.34 -8.62 6.37
C VAL A 167 -5.54 -9.35 5.74
N GLU A 168 -6.73 -8.75 5.70
CA GLU A 168 -7.85 -9.31 4.95
C GLU A 168 -7.51 -9.46 3.47
N ALA A 169 -6.84 -8.47 2.87
CA ALA A 169 -6.35 -8.55 1.50
C ALA A 169 -5.42 -9.76 1.29
N GLN A 170 -4.52 -10.06 2.23
CA GLN A 170 -3.69 -11.26 2.16
C GLN A 170 -4.54 -12.53 2.07
N THR A 171 -5.61 -12.63 2.87
CA THR A 171 -6.50 -13.81 2.85
C THR A 171 -7.29 -13.97 1.55
N ALA A 172 -7.58 -12.86 0.85
CA ALA A 172 -8.23 -12.91 -0.47
C ALA A 172 -7.30 -13.55 -1.50
N TRP A 173 -6.00 -13.28 -1.41
CA TRP A 173 -4.98 -13.82 -2.30
C TRP A 173 -4.42 -15.18 -1.86
N ASP A 174 -4.55 -15.58 -0.59
CA ASP A 174 -4.15 -16.92 -0.15
C ASP A 174 -5.03 -18.03 -0.78
N LYS A 175 -6.26 -17.69 -1.18
CA LYS A 175 -7.16 -18.62 -1.86
C LYS A 175 -6.75 -18.82 -3.31
N ASN A 176 -6.39 -20.05 -3.64
CA ASN A 176 -5.97 -20.43 -4.98
C ASN A 176 -7.17 -20.57 -5.94
N LEU A 177 -7.75 -19.43 -6.36
CA LEU A 177 -8.79 -19.36 -7.40
C LEU A 177 -8.25 -19.67 -8.80
N ASN A 178 -6.92 -19.66 -8.96
CA ASN A 178 -6.22 -19.81 -10.23
C ASN A 178 -5.93 -21.27 -10.63
N TYR A 179 -6.34 -22.26 -9.82
CA TYR A 179 -6.12 -23.66 -10.17
C TYR A 179 -7.19 -24.20 -11.15
N PRO A 180 -6.80 -24.64 -12.36
CA PRO A 180 -7.73 -25.18 -13.35
C PRO A 180 -8.40 -26.52 -12.94
N GLY A 181 -8.04 -27.10 -11.79
CA GLY A 181 -8.55 -28.39 -11.31
C GLY A 181 -9.90 -28.35 -10.57
N ARG A 182 -10.32 -27.21 -9.98
CA ARG A 182 -11.55 -27.18 -9.14
C ARG A 182 -12.85 -27.11 -9.95
N ARG A 183 -12.84 -26.50 -11.15
CA ARG A 183 -14.05 -26.33 -11.98
C ARG A 183 -14.62 -27.66 -12.52
N ARG A 184 -13.78 -28.69 -12.68
CA ARG A 184 -14.20 -29.98 -13.26
C ARG A 184 -15.04 -30.85 -12.32
N ARG A 185 -14.94 -30.67 -11.00
CA ARG A 185 -15.72 -31.46 -10.01
C ARG A 185 -17.15 -30.94 -9.83
N ALA A 186 -17.37 -29.62 -9.85
CA ALA A 186 -18.70 -29.04 -9.72
C ALA A 186 -19.62 -29.37 -10.92
N ARG A 187 -19.07 -29.33 -12.15
CA ARG A 187 -19.84 -29.66 -13.36
C ARG A 187 -20.22 -31.14 -13.46
N ARG A 188 -19.29 -32.04 -13.13
CA ARG A 188 -19.55 -33.50 -13.12
C ARG A 188 -20.52 -33.98 -12.03
N ALA A 189 -20.71 -33.20 -10.96
CA ALA A 189 -21.68 -33.52 -9.91
C ALA A 189 -23.12 -33.13 -10.31
N ASN A 190 -23.27 -32.14 -11.20
CA ASN A 190 -24.57 -31.74 -11.75
C ASN A 190 -25.00 -32.61 -12.94
N ASP A 191 -24.06 -33.12 -13.72
CA ASP A 191 -24.35 -34.03 -14.86
C ASP A 191 -24.71 -35.48 -14.42
N ARG A 192 -24.79 -35.75 -13.12
CA ARG A 192 -25.11 -37.07 -12.54
C ARG A 192 -26.43 -37.09 -11.74
N LYS A 193 -27.23 -36.03 -11.84
CA LYS A 193 -28.62 -35.98 -11.36
C LYS A 193 -29.55 -35.90 -12.56
#